data_AF-A0A6J4Q4Z0-F1
#
_entry.id   AF-A0A6J4Q4Z0-F1
#
_cell.length_a   1.000
_cell.length_b   1.000
_cell.length_c   1.000
_cell.angle_alpha   90.00
_cell.angle_beta   90.00
_cell.angle_gamma   90.00
#
_symmetry.space_group_name_H-M   'P 1'
#
loop_
_entity.id
_entity.type
_entity.pdbx_description
1 polymer ?
#
loop_
_entity_poly.entity_id
_entity_poly.type
_entity_poly.pdbx_seq_one_letter_code
_entity_poly.pdbx_strand_id
1 'polypeptide(L)'
;MTAAAVQERPSPSTTEAWIPERCAPGQPWPLGATLQEGGVNFAVFSSVAQRVEVCLFDADGARELRRIALEGRTDDVWHGFVPGLGAGTRYGLRVNGPYAPEAGLRCNPNKLLVDPYARALDRPLEGAAWQFGYTLGNPEFDLLMDTRDNAAQVPKAVVRDPAFDWEGDRRPAVPWADTVFYEVHVRGFTRLMPQVPEHLRGTFSGLASDAAIAHFKRLGVTTIELLPVHAFNNEQRLVELGLANYWGYNTLAFFAPEPRYCAGGDPDDFRHMVKRLHAAGLEVILDVVYNHTCEGNHLGPTLSFKGLDHPAYYRLAEDPRYCADVTGTGNTVDASHPATLRLIMDSLRYWVEEMHVDGFRFDLAPATARDRIGDFDHRSPFLSAVAQDPVLRTVKLIAEPWDIGMNGYQVGGFPVGWAEWNGRYR
;
A
#
# COMPACT_ATOMS: atom_id res chain seq x y z
N MET A 1 58.98 -21.93 -16.10
CA MET A 1 57.80 -21.22 -16.61
C MET A 1 56.57 -22.02 -16.21
N THR A 2 55.76 -21.48 -15.29
CA THR A 2 54.31 -21.68 -15.16
C THR A 2 53.88 -20.92 -13.90
N ALA A 3 53.46 -19.67 -14.10
CA ALA A 3 52.93 -18.82 -13.06
C ALA A 3 51.52 -19.30 -12.67
N ALA A 4 51.29 -19.45 -11.37
CA ALA A 4 49.99 -19.76 -10.80
C ALA A 4 49.04 -18.57 -11.01
N ALA A 5 47.85 -18.85 -11.55
CA ALA A 5 46.77 -17.87 -11.69
C ALA A 5 46.26 -17.48 -10.29
N VAL A 6 46.44 -16.22 -9.94
CA VAL A 6 45.79 -15.59 -8.79
C VAL A 6 44.36 -15.31 -9.21
N GLN A 7 43.40 -15.96 -8.54
CA GLN A 7 41.98 -15.67 -8.64
C GLN A 7 41.74 -14.28 -8.02
N GLU A 8 41.50 -13.28 -8.87
CA GLU A 8 41.09 -11.95 -8.42
C GLU A 8 39.74 -12.05 -7.71
N ARG A 9 39.70 -11.54 -6.46
CA ARG A 9 38.44 -11.31 -5.76
C ARG A 9 37.68 -10.20 -6.51
N PRO A 10 36.35 -10.30 -6.67
CA PRO A 10 35.58 -9.20 -7.24
C PRO A 10 35.76 -7.95 -6.39
N SER A 11 36.07 -6.85 -7.06
CA SER A 11 36.17 -5.50 -6.51
C SER A 11 34.85 -5.09 -5.86
N PRO A 12 34.84 -4.31 -4.77
CA PRO A 12 33.60 -3.76 -4.24
C PRO A 12 32.93 -2.90 -5.33
N SER A 13 31.64 -3.15 -5.57
CA SER A 13 30.85 -2.52 -6.62
C SER A 13 30.85 -1.00 -6.50
N THR A 14 31.11 -0.34 -7.62
CA THR A 14 31.03 1.11 -7.85
C THR A 14 29.58 1.62 -7.83
N THR A 15 28.95 1.65 -6.65
CA THR A 15 27.57 2.14 -6.47
C THR A 15 27.45 3.20 -5.37
N GLU A 16 28.43 4.08 -5.24
CA GLU A 16 28.11 5.49 -4.97
C GLU A 16 28.05 6.18 -6.33
N ALA A 17 27.02 5.85 -7.10
CA ALA A 17 26.71 6.56 -8.33
C ALA A 17 26.60 8.05 -8.02
N TRP A 18 27.05 8.91 -8.94
CA TRP A 18 26.87 10.35 -8.83
C TRP A 18 25.35 10.65 -8.74
N ILE A 19 24.87 10.97 -7.54
CA ILE A 19 23.51 11.47 -7.32
C ILE A 19 23.57 12.99 -7.48
N PRO A 20 22.81 13.60 -8.40
CA PRO A 20 22.83 15.04 -8.60
C PRO A 20 22.33 15.78 -7.36
N GLU A 21 22.72 17.05 -7.20
CA GLU A 21 22.22 17.88 -6.08
C GLU A 21 20.77 18.35 -6.29
N ARG A 22 20.31 18.40 -7.54
CA ARG A 22 18.98 18.86 -7.94
C ARG A 22 18.36 17.92 -8.97
N CYS A 23 17.05 17.82 -8.95
CA CYS A 23 16.29 17.15 -10.01
C CYS A 23 16.09 18.08 -11.23
N ALA A 24 15.91 17.48 -12.41
CA ALA A 24 15.29 18.16 -13.53
C ALA A 24 13.77 18.30 -13.29
N PRO A 25 13.03 19.11 -14.07
CA PRO A 25 11.61 19.39 -13.80
C PRO A 25 10.73 18.14 -13.67
N GLY A 26 11.01 17.05 -14.40
CA GLY A 26 10.18 15.85 -14.39
C GLY A 26 8.75 16.10 -14.89
N GLN A 27 7.84 15.19 -14.54
CA GLN A 27 6.42 15.23 -14.93
C GLN A 27 5.51 14.98 -13.72
N PRO A 28 4.35 15.63 -13.64
CA PRO A 28 3.39 15.43 -12.55
C PRO A 28 2.68 14.08 -12.59
N TRP A 29 2.80 13.32 -13.68
CA TRP A 29 2.13 12.02 -13.84
C TRP A 29 3.08 10.99 -14.47
N PRO A 30 2.92 9.69 -14.16
CA PRO A 30 2.04 9.16 -13.11
C PRO A 30 2.58 9.48 -11.69
N LEU A 31 1.74 9.37 -10.66
CA LEU A 31 2.14 9.56 -9.27
C LEU A 31 3.06 8.43 -8.77
N GLY A 32 3.86 8.74 -7.75
CA GLY A 32 4.89 7.88 -7.18
C GLY A 32 6.23 7.99 -7.89
N ALA A 33 7.08 7.00 -7.66
CA ALA A 33 8.37 6.85 -8.33
C ALA A 33 8.27 5.96 -9.57
N THR A 34 8.48 6.55 -10.75
CA THR A 34 8.40 5.87 -12.05
C THR A 34 9.77 5.77 -12.68
N LEU A 35 10.21 4.54 -12.96
CA LEU A 35 11.42 4.29 -13.71
C LEU A 35 11.23 4.76 -15.16
N GLN A 36 12.16 5.58 -15.65
CA GLN A 36 12.20 6.09 -17.02
C GLN A 36 13.60 5.86 -17.60
N GLU A 37 13.77 6.10 -18.90
CA GLU A 37 15.09 6.03 -19.52
C GLU A 37 16.07 6.99 -18.82
N GLY A 38 17.16 6.43 -18.28
CA GLY A 38 18.23 7.20 -17.65
C GLY A 38 17.95 7.75 -16.25
N GLY A 39 16.82 7.43 -15.60
CA GLY A 39 16.55 7.91 -14.24
C GLY A 39 15.16 7.56 -13.69
N VAL A 40 14.77 8.26 -12.63
CA VAL A 40 13.47 8.06 -11.98
C VAL A 40 12.73 9.39 -11.89
N ASN A 41 11.48 9.41 -12.34
CA ASN A 41 10.55 10.52 -12.13
C ASN A 41 9.77 10.32 -10.83
N PHE A 42 9.81 11.29 -9.92
CA PHE A 42 8.98 11.32 -8.72
C PHE A 42 7.85 12.32 -8.91
N ALA A 43 6.64 11.94 -8.50
CA ALA A 43 5.47 12.82 -8.47
C ALA A 43 4.62 12.54 -7.23
N VAL A 44 4.43 13.55 -6.38
CA VAL A 44 3.83 13.42 -5.03
C VAL A 44 2.75 14.47 -4.85
N PHE A 45 1.51 14.03 -4.61
CA PHE A 45 0.42 14.95 -4.30
C PHE A 45 0.52 15.49 -2.86
N SER A 46 0.47 16.81 -2.73
CA SER A 46 0.19 17.52 -1.48
C SER A 46 -0.19 18.98 -1.78
N SER A 47 -1.40 19.36 -1.38
CA SER A 47 -1.94 20.72 -1.51
C SER A 47 -1.44 21.66 -0.40
N VAL A 48 -1.07 21.11 0.76
CA VAL A 48 -0.65 21.87 1.94
C VAL A 48 0.87 21.99 2.10
N ALA A 49 1.65 21.15 1.42
CA ALA A 49 3.11 21.20 1.49
C ALA A 49 3.65 22.56 1.03
N GLN A 50 4.71 23.00 1.70
CA GLN A 50 5.54 24.14 1.29
C GLN A 50 6.83 23.68 0.60
N ARG A 51 7.26 22.44 0.86
CA ARG A 51 8.37 21.77 0.18
C ARG A 51 8.23 20.26 0.35
N VAL A 52 8.47 19.52 -0.74
CA VAL A 52 8.60 18.06 -0.74
C VAL A 52 10.02 17.69 -1.11
N GLU A 53 10.63 16.79 -0.34
CA GLU A 53 11.96 16.25 -0.59
C GLU A 53 11.92 14.74 -0.73
N VAL A 54 12.61 14.21 -1.73
CA VAL A 54 12.92 12.79 -1.87
C VAL A 54 14.24 12.51 -1.16
N CYS A 55 14.20 11.70 -0.12
CA CYS A 55 15.37 11.23 0.61
C CYS A 55 15.82 9.90 0.00
N LEU A 56 17.04 9.84 -0.52
CA LEU A 56 17.64 8.66 -1.15
C LEU A 56 18.55 7.95 -0.16
N PHE A 57 18.54 6.62 -0.17
CA PHE A 57 19.29 5.78 0.77
C PHE A 57 20.24 4.84 0.06
N ASP A 58 21.21 4.31 0.81
CA ASP A 58 22.07 3.22 0.36
C ASP A 58 21.28 1.93 0.09
N ALA A 59 21.98 0.93 -0.45
CA ALA A 59 21.39 -0.35 -0.81
C ALA A 59 20.80 -1.13 0.37
N ASP A 60 21.20 -0.83 1.61
CA ASP A 60 20.65 -1.47 2.82
C ASP A 60 19.53 -0.62 3.47
N GLY A 61 19.25 0.56 2.93
CA GLY A 61 18.25 1.51 3.45
C GLY A 61 18.64 2.12 4.79
N ALA A 62 19.92 2.05 5.16
CA ALA A 62 20.45 2.38 6.49
C ALA A 62 20.96 3.83 6.56
N ARG A 63 21.71 4.27 5.54
CA ARG A 63 22.26 5.63 5.48
C ARG A 63 21.55 6.46 4.42
N GLU A 64 21.08 7.64 4.81
CA GLU A 64 20.61 8.65 3.87
C GLU A 64 21.80 9.20 3.07
N LEU A 65 21.74 9.09 1.74
CA LEU A 65 22.79 9.54 0.82
C LEU A 65 22.56 10.98 0.35
N ARG A 66 21.29 11.35 0.14
CA ARG A 66 20.92 12.65 -0.44
C ARG A 66 19.46 12.99 -0.14
N ARG A 67 19.17 14.30 -0.05
CA ARG A 67 17.81 14.85 -0.16
C ARG A 67 17.72 15.68 -1.42
N ILE A 68 16.70 15.43 -2.23
CA ILE A 68 16.41 16.16 -3.45
C ILE A 68 15.07 16.86 -3.29
N ALA A 69 15.06 18.18 -3.32
CA ALA A 69 13.82 18.95 -3.35
C ALA A 69 13.14 18.79 -4.71
N LEU A 70 11.84 18.51 -4.72
CA LEU A 70 11.02 18.52 -5.92
C LEU A 70 10.67 19.98 -6.25
N GLU A 71 11.24 20.53 -7.33
CA GLU A 71 11.06 21.93 -7.72
C GLU A 71 9.82 22.15 -8.60
N GLY A 72 9.38 21.12 -9.32
CA GLY A 72 8.17 21.16 -10.14
C GLY A 72 6.92 21.09 -9.28
N ARG A 73 5.91 21.92 -9.59
CA ARG A 73 4.57 21.82 -9.00
C ARG A 73 3.51 22.11 -10.05
N THR A 74 2.66 21.13 -10.32
CA THR A 74 1.52 21.23 -11.26
C THR A 74 0.30 20.57 -10.61
N ASP A 75 -0.83 21.27 -10.53
CA ASP A 75 -2.08 20.74 -9.93
C ASP A 75 -1.90 20.08 -8.55
N ASP A 76 -1.18 20.77 -7.65
CA ASP A 76 -0.81 20.28 -6.31
C ASP A 76 0.03 18.98 -6.28
N VAL A 77 0.60 18.60 -7.41
CA VAL A 77 1.59 17.53 -7.51
C VAL A 77 2.99 18.12 -7.59
N TRP A 78 3.81 17.74 -6.62
CA TRP A 78 5.24 18.04 -6.57
C TRP A 78 6.00 17.02 -7.39
N HIS A 79 6.84 17.44 -8.32
CA HIS A 79 7.51 16.52 -9.23
C HIS A 79 8.94 16.90 -9.58
N GLY A 80 9.70 15.90 -10.01
CA GLY A 80 11.09 16.03 -10.41
C GLY A 80 11.66 14.74 -10.97
N PHE A 81 12.55 14.86 -11.96
CA PHE A 81 13.28 13.73 -12.54
C PHE A 81 14.71 13.70 -12.03
N VAL A 82 15.14 12.57 -11.49
CA VAL A 82 16.49 12.37 -10.96
C VAL A 82 17.25 11.40 -11.86
N PRO A 83 18.22 11.89 -12.66
CA PRO A 83 19.03 11.05 -13.54
C PRO A 83 19.93 10.09 -12.75
N GLY A 84 20.25 8.95 -13.35
CA GLY A 84 21.17 7.95 -12.81
C GLY A 84 20.56 7.01 -11.76
N LEU A 85 19.33 7.26 -11.30
CA LEU A 85 18.61 6.32 -10.44
C LEU A 85 18.04 5.15 -11.25
N GLY A 86 17.93 3.98 -10.62
CA GLY A 86 17.40 2.77 -11.24
C GLY A 86 16.50 1.96 -10.30
N ALA A 87 15.95 0.85 -10.80
CA ALA A 87 15.21 -0.11 -9.98
C ALA A 87 16.04 -0.59 -8.78
N GLY A 88 15.37 -0.81 -7.64
CA GLY A 88 16.00 -1.13 -6.36
C GLY A 88 16.45 0.09 -5.54
N THR A 89 16.37 1.30 -6.11
CA THR A 89 16.65 2.54 -5.36
C THR A 89 15.70 2.68 -4.18
N ARG A 90 16.26 2.85 -2.97
CA ARG A 90 15.51 3.07 -1.74
C ARG A 90 15.31 4.55 -1.50
N TYR A 91 14.07 4.93 -1.21
CA TYR A 91 13.71 6.31 -0.95
C TYR A 91 12.62 6.44 0.12
N GLY A 92 12.46 7.66 0.61
CA GLY A 92 11.31 8.11 1.39
C GLY A 92 11.07 9.59 1.13
N LEU A 93 10.02 10.14 1.73
CA LEU A 93 9.61 11.52 1.52
C LEU A 93 9.74 12.33 2.80
N ARG A 94 10.16 13.59 2.71
CA ARG A 94 9.98 14.58 3.78
C ARG A 94 9.12 15.72 3.27
N VAL A 95 8.15 16.11 4.08
CA VAL A 95 7.27 17.23 3.78
C VAL A 95 7.44 18.32 4.82
N ASN A 96 7.84 19.49 4.34
CA ASN A 96 7.75 20.72 5.09
C ASN A 96 6.41 21.40 4.77
N GLY A 97 5.74 21.90 5.79
CA GLY A 97 4.44 22.55 5.69
C GLY A 97 3.95 22.96 7.07
N PRO A 98 2.71 23.46 7.18
CA PRO A 98 2.14 23.85 8.46
C PRO A 98 1.96 22.67 9.40
N TYR A 99 2.38 22.85 10.65
CA TYR A 99 2.00 22.02 11.78
C TYR A 99 1.09 22.84 12.68
N ALA A 100 -0.20 22.71 12.45
CA ALA A 100 -1.28 23.32 13.22
C ALA A 100 -2.34 22.24 13.45
N PRO A 101 -2.11 21.31 14.40
CA PRO A 101 -3.00 20.18 14.64
C PRO A 101 -4.44 20.58 14.89
N GLU A 102 -4.68 21.74 15.51
CA GLU A 102 -6.01 22.32 15.73
C GLU A 102 -6.76 22.66 14.43
N ALA A 103 -6.04 22.85 13.34
CA ALA A 103 -6.59 23.06 11.99
C ALA A 103 -6.49 21.79 11.12
N GLY A 104 -6.14 20.64 11.70
CA GLY A 104 -5.95 19.39 10.98
C GLY A 104 -4.66 19.32 10.15
N LEU A 105 -3.76 20.30 10.27
CA LEU A 105 -2.49 20.38 9.51
C LEU A 105 -1.36 19.74 10.31
N ARG A 106 -0.75 18.67 9.77
CA ARG A 106 0.16 17.79 10.53
C ARG A 106 1.51 17.54 9.84
N CYS A 107 1.96 18.44 8.96
CA CYS A 107 3.26 18.30 8.30
C CYS A 107 4.40 18.33 9.33
N ASN A 108 5.18 17.25 9.41
CA ASN A 108 6.37 17.19 10.28
C ASN A 108 7.58 16.74 9.46
N PRO A 109 8.49 17.66 9.06
CA PRO A 109 9.62 17.33 8.21
C PRO A 109 10.65 16.44 8.90
N ASN A 110 10.57 16.26 10.22
CA ASN A 110 11.46 15.35 10.97
C ASN A 110 11.06 13.88 10.78
N LYS A 111 9.83 13.60 10.32
CA LYS A 111 9.37 12.25 10.02
C LYS A 111 9.56 11.98 8.53
N LEU A 112 10.41 11.02 8.21
CA LEU A 112 10.47 10.38 6.91
C LEU A 112 9.20 9.56 6.70
N LEU A 113 8.56 9.78 5.56
CA LEU A 113 7.28 9.23 5.16
C LEU A 113 7.47 8.21 4.04
N VAL A 114 6.63 7.18 4.04
CA VAL A 114 6.47 6.25 2.93
C VAL A 114 5.61 6.90 1.85
N ASP A 115 6.02 6.80 0.59
CA ASP A 115 5.23 7.28 -0.55
C ASP A 115 3.90 6.49 -0.65
N PRO A 116 2.73 7.15 -0.70
CA PRO A 116 1.43 6.51 -0.91
C PRO A 116 1.37 5.61 -2.15
N TYR A 117 2.17 5.91 -3.17
CA TYR A 117 2.29 5.17 -4.43
C TYR A 117 3.47 4.18 -4.43
N ALA A 118 4.10 3.91 -3.29
CA ALA A 118 5.17 2.91 -3.18
C ALA A 118 4.67 1.52 -3.58
N ARG A 119 5.29 0.93 -4.62
CA ARG A 119 4.98 -0.41 -5.14
C ARG A 119 5.73 -1.55 -4.45
N ALA A 120 6.65 -1.21 -3.54
CA ALA A 120 7.39 -2.14 -2.71
C ALA A 120 8.00 -1.41 -1.50
N LEU A 121 8.11 -2.11 -0.37
CA LEU A 121 8.84 -1.67 0.80
C LEU A 121 10.02 -2.60 1.05
N ASP A 122 11.15 -2.05 1.52
CA ASP A 122 12.37 -2.82 1.73
C ASP A 122 12.33 -3.77 2.94
N ARG A 123 11.38 -3.56 3.86
CA ARG A 123 11.17 -4.36 5.07
C ARG A 123 9.75 -4.17 5.63
N PRO A 124 9.29 -5.07 6.53
CA PRO A 124 8.02 -4.90 7.24
C PRO A 124 8.00 -3.66 8.13
N LEU A 125 6.81 -3.08 8.34
CA LEU A 125 6.62 -2.00 9.29
C LEU A 125 6.30 -2.57 10.69
N GLU A 126 7.12 -2.18 11.67
CA GLU A 126 6.94 -2.56 13.08
C GLU A 126 6.68 -1.31 13.94
N GLY A 127 5.58 -1.36 14.70
CA GLY A 127 5.09 -0.30 15.57
C GLY A 127 6.05 0.04 16.70
N ALA A 128 6.42 1.31 16.82
CA ALA A 128 7.25 1.82 17.91
C ALA A 128 7.19 3.35 18.03
N ALA A 129 7.74 3.87 19.13
CA ALA A 129 7.68 5.29 19.50
C ALA A 129 8.25 6.27 18.45
N TRP A 130 9.14 5.84 17.56
CA TRP A 130 9.71 6.69 16.51
C TRP A 130 8.69 7.11 15.44
N GLN A 131 7.56 6.39 15.35
CA GLN A 131 6.54 6.61 14.33
C GLN A 131 5.71 7.88 14.56
N PHE A 132 5.72 8.46 15.76
CA PHE A 132 4.79 9.52 16.13
C PHE A 132 5.34 10.90 15.76
N GLY A 133 4.50 11.69 15.08
CA GLY A 133 4.77 13.08 14.71
C GLY A 133 4.69 14.07 15.88
N TYR A 134 4.32 13.61 17.08
CA TYR A 134 4.14 14.40 18.29
C TYR A 134 4.84 13.75 19.49
N THR A 135 5.10 14.54 20.54
CA THR A 135 5.88 14.08 21.69
C THR A 135 5.04 13.18 22.59
N LEU A 136 5.29 11.88 22.56
CA LEU A 136 4.63 10.90 23.44
C LEU A 136 4.81 11.23 24.92
N GLY A 137 3.73 11.10 25.70
CA GLY A 137 3.72 11.37 27.15
C GLY A 137 3.70 12.86 27.52
N ASN A 138 3.65 13.78 26.55
CA ASN A 138 3.51 15.20 26.81
C ASN A 138 2.04 15.56 27.17
N PRO A 139 1.80 16.47 28.15
CA PRO A 139 0.45 16.93 28.50
C PRO A 139 -0.33 17.60 27.35
N GLU A 140 0.35 18.14 26.35
CA GLU A 140 -0.25 18.76 25.16
C GLU A 140 -0.57 17.72 24.06
N PHE A 141 -0.27 16.44 24.30
CA PHE A 141 -0.56 15.32 23.39
C PHE A 141 -0.06 15.58 21.96
N ASP A 142 -0.97 15.50 20.97
CA ASP A 142 -0.69 15.67 19.55
C ASP A 142 -0.47 17.11 19.10
N LEU A 143 -0.54 18.08 20.02
CA LEU A 143 -0.30 19.50 19.72
C LEU A 143 1.20 19.83 19.68
N LEU A 144 2.05 19.06 20.38
CA LEU A 144 3.48 19.32 20.43
C LEU A 144 4.24 18.46 19.42
N MET A 145 4.75 19.12 18.36
CA MET A 145 5.58 18.48 17.33
C MET A 145 6.77 17.74 17.95
N ASP A 146 6.98 16.50 17.53
CA ASP A 146 8.20 15.76 17.82
C ASP A 146 9.29 16.08 16.78
N THR A 147 10.45 16.51 17.24
CA THR A 147 11.57 16.94 16.37
C THR A 147 12.61 15.84 16.11
N ARG A 148 12.40 14.62 16.58
CA ARG A 148 13.34 13.50 16.38
C ARG A 148 13.19 12.90 14.99
N ASP A 149 14.33 12.61 14.36
CA ASP A 149 14.38 11.88 13.10
C ASP A 149 13.99 10.40 13.28
N ASN A 150 13.27 9.84 12.31
CA ASN A 150 12.89 8.42 12.24
C ASN A 150 13.48 7.67 11.02
N ALA A 151 14.33 8.32 10.22
CA ALA A 151 14.81 7.77 8.95
C ALA A 151 15.55 6.44 9.11
N ALA A 152 16.20 6.20 10.25
CA ALA A 152 16.91 4.96 10.53
C ALA A 152 15.97 3.76 10.74
N GLN A 153 14.71 3.99 11.13
CA GLN A 153 13.78 2.93 11.53
C GLN A 153 12.66 2.69 10.52
N VAL A 154 12.18 3.72 9.83
CA VAL A 154 11.07 3.57 8.90
C VAL A 154 11.48 2.71 7.68
N PRO A 155 10.62 1.79 7.20
CA PRO A 155 10.82 1.11 5.92
C PRO A 155 10.99 2.11 4.78
N LYS A 156 11.81 1.77 3.80
CA LYS A 156 12.02 2.59 2.61
C LYS A 156 11.13 2.08 1.49
N ALA A 157 10.53 3.01 0.75
CA ALA A 157 9.94 2.69 -0.53
C ALA A 157 11.05 2.28 -1.51
N VAL A 158 10.74 1.35 -2.42
CA VAL A 158 11.70 0.84 -3.40
C VAL A 158 11.19 1.14 -4.80
N VAL A 159 12.03 1.77 -5.64
CA VAL A 159 11.73 1.96 -7.07
C VAL A 159 11.67 0.60 -7.74
N ARG A 160 10.55 0.31 -8.42
CA ARG A 160 10.30 -0.97 -9.08
C ARG A 160 10.48 -0.85 -10.59
N ASP A 161 10.98 -1.92 -11.19
CA ASP A 161 10.86 -2.13 -12.62
C ASP A 161 9.44 -2.67 -12.91
N PRO A 162 8.62 -1.99 -13.73
CA PRO A 162 7.31 -2.51 -14.09
C PRO A 162 7.42 -3.80 -14.92
N ALA A 163 8.54 -4.04 -15.61
CA ALA A 163 8.71 -5.22 -16.46
C ALA A 163 8.62 -6.52 -15.65
N PHE A 164 7.81 -7.45 -16.15
CA PHE A 164 7.67 -8.80 -15.64
C PHE A 164 7.19 -9.71 -16.77
N ASP A 165 7.85 -10.84 -16.94
CA ASP A 165 7.44 -11.81 -17.96
C ASP A 165 6.28 -12.67 -17.44
N TRP A 166 5.08 -12.35 -17.89
CA TRP A 166 3.88 -13.12 -17.59
C TRP A 166 3.80 -14.45 -18.36
N GLU A 167 4.73 -14.76 -19.27
CA GLU A 167 4.77 -15.97 -20.10
C GLU A 167 3.43 -16.28 -20.80
N GLY A 168 2.73 -15.23 -21.25
CA GLY A 168 1.44 -15.35 -21.92
C GLY A 168 0.27 -15.69 -21.00
N ASP A 169 0.37 -15.33 -19.71
CA ASP A 169 -0.70 -15.47 -18.72
C ASP A 169 -2.07 -15.06 -19.25
N ARG A 170 -3.10 -15.82 -18.85
CA ARG A 170 -4.50 -15.55 -19.19
C ARG A 170 -5.33 -15.72 -17.93
N ARG A 171 -6.10 -14.67 -17.62
CA ARG A 171 -7.08 -14.69 -16.53
C ARG A 171 -8.04 -15.89 -16.69
N PRO A 172 -8.27 -16.68 -15.63
CA PRO A 172 -9.20 -17.81 -15.68
C PRO A 172 -10.64 -17.39 -16.03
N ALA A 173 -11.09 -16.21 -15.57
CA ALA A 173 -12.39 -15.62 -15.87
C ALA A 173 -13.58 -16.59 -15.62
N VAL A 174 -13.61 -17.18 -14.43
CA VAL A 174 -14.65 -18.12 -14.00
C VAL A 174 -15.99 -17.38 -13.91
N PRO A 175 -17.07 -17.86 -14.56
CA PRO A 175 -18.37 -17.24 -14.45
C PRO A 175 -18.87 -17.20 -13.00
N TRP A 176 -19.61 -16.15 -12.64
CA TRP A 176 -20.19 -16.00 -11.29
C TRP A 176 -21.03 -17.20 -10.84
N ALA A 177 -21.77 -17.83 -11.75
CA ALA A 177 -22.62 -18.98 -11.45
C ALA A 177 -21.82 -20.24 -11.08
N ASP A 178 -20.56 -20.31 -11.50
CA ASP A 178 -19.66 -21.44 -11.27
C ASP A 178 -18.60 -21.12 -10.20
N THR A 179 -18.60 -19.90 -9.65
CA THR A 179 -17.60 -19.45 -8.69
C THR A 179 -17.80 -20.10 -7.33
N VAL A 180 -16.73 -20.70 -6.81
CA VAL A 180 -16.62 -21.21 -5.43
C VAL A 180 -15.40 -20.57 -4.78
N PHE A 181 -15.66 -19.67 -3.84
CA PHE A 181 -14.63 -18.93 -3.09
C PHE A 181 -13.93 -19.81 -2.05
N TYR A 182 -12.63 -19.54 -1.85
CA TYR A 182 -11.84 -20.05 -0.75
C TYR A 182 -11.09 -18.89 -0.07
N GLU A 183 -11.66 -18.37 1.02
CA GLU A 183 -11.01 -17.35 1.85
C GLU A 183 -9.79 -17.96 2.57
N VAL A 184 -8.63 -17.33 2.43
CA VAL A 184 -7.38 -17.88 2.93
C VAL A 184 -6.39 -16.81 3.38
N HIS A 185 -5.68 -17.11 4.45
CA HIS A 185 -4.56 -16.31 4.92
C HIS A 185 -3.24 -16.82 4.32
N VAL A 186 -2.51 -15.96 3.59
CA VAL A 186 -1.23 -16.31 2.92
C VAL A 186 -0.26 -17.04 3.86
N ARG A 187 0.05 -16.43 5.01
CA ARG A 187 0.90 -17.04 6.04
C ARG A 187 0.34 -18.34 6.60
N GLY A 188 -0.85 -18.31 7.18
CA GLY A 188 -1.42 -19.45 7.91
C GLY A 188 -1.54 -20.71 7.08
N PHE A 189 -1.94 -20.57 5.82
CA PHE A 189 -2.30 -21.69 4.95
C PHE A 189 -1.17 -22.70 4.75
N THR A 190 0.04 -22.22 4.47
CA THR A 190 1.20 -23.10 4.21
C THR A 190 2.20 -23.16 5.34
N ARG A 191 2.02 -22.39 6.43
CA ARG A 191 3.02 -22.31 7.52
C ARG A 191 3.41 -23.66 8.10
N LEU A 192 2.43 -24.57 8.21
CA LEU A 192 2.61 -25.90 8.79
C LEU A 192 2.44 -27.02 7.75
N MET A 193 2.49 -26.71 6.45
CA MET A 193 2.33 -27.70 5.38
C MET A 193 3.69 -28.35 5.07
N PRO A 194 3.95 -29.60 5.47
CA PRO A 194 5.28 -30.21 5.38
C PRO A 194 5.76 -30.40 3.93
N GLN A 195 4.84 -30.55 2.98
CA GLN A 195 5.12 -30.70 1.56
C GLN A 195 5.62 -29.42 0.89
N VAL A 196 5.46 -28.27 1.54
CA VAL A 196 6.01 -26.99 1.07
C VAL A 196 7.43 -26.83 1.64
N PRO A 197 8.44 -26.49 0.82
CA PRO A 197 9.79 -26.19 1.30
C PRO A 197 9.77 -25.13 2.40
N GLU A 198 10.55 -25.33 3.46
CA GLU A 198 10.48 -24.50 4.68
C GLU A 198 10.63 -22.99 4.41
N HIS A 199 11.54 -22.61 3.50
CA HIS A 199 11.79 -21.22 3.13
C HIS A 199 10.63 -20.55 2.35
N LEU A 200 9.66 -21.33 1.86
CA LEU A 200 8.45 -20.84 1.17
C LEU A 200 7.21 -20.90 2.07
N ARG A 201 7.29 -21.50 3.26
CA ARG A 201 6.10 -21.69 4.12
C ARG A 201 5.59 -20.36 4.66
N GLY A 202 4.35 -20.06 4.31
CA GLY A 202 3.64 -18.84 4.70
C GLY A 202 3.98 -17.62 3.85
N THR A 203 4.44 -17.83 2.60
CA THR A 203 4.72 -16.78 1.61
C THR A 203 3.77 -16.92 0.40
N PHE A 204 3.79 -15.94 -0.51
CA PHE A 204 3.04 -16.01 -1.78
C PHE A 204 3.48 -17.23 -2.61
N SER A 205 4.79 -17.44 -2.81
CA SER A 205 5.30 -18.67 -3.44
C SER A 205 4.86 -19.96 -2.74
N GLY A 206 4.76 -19.95 -1.40
CA GLY A 206 4.22 -21.09 -0.65
C GLY A 206 2.79 -21.41 -1.04
N LEU A 207 1.93 -20.37 -1.09
CA LEU A 207 0.52 -20.50 -1.47
C LEU A 207 0.34 -20.99 -2.90
N ALA A 208 1.27 -20.70 -3.80
CA ALA A 208 1.28 -21.19 -5.19
C ALA A 208 2.13 -22.45 -5.42
N SER A 209 2.61 -23.11 -4.36
CA SER A 209 3.36 -24.37 -4.47
C SER A 209 2.52 -25.52 -5.03
N ASP A 210 3.16 -26.55 -5.58
CA ASP A 210 2.46 -27.73 -6.15
C ASP A 210 1.52 -28.39 -5.13
N ALA A 211 1.94 -28.47 -3.86
CA ALA A 211 1.15 -29.06 -2.78
C ALA A 211 -0.12 -28.24 -2.48
N ALA A 212 0.01 -26.92 -2.46
CA ALA A 212 -1.09 -25.98 -2.25
C ALA A 212 -2.08 -26.00 -3.42
N ILE A 213 -1.60 -25.88 -4.66
CA ILE A 213 -2.44 -25.95 -5.86
C ILE A 213 -3.17 -27.29 -5.94
N ALA A 214 -2.48 -28.40 -5.67
CA ALA A 214 -3.12 -29.71 -5.64
C ALA A 214 -4.21 -29.81 -4.56
N HIS A 215 -4.06 -29.12 -3.42
CA HIS A 215 -5.10 -29.03 -2.41
C HIS A 215 -6.33 -28.28 -2.94
N PHE A 216 -6.16 -27.08 -3.50
CA PHE A 216 -7.27 -26.30 -4.06
C PHE A 216 -8.02 -27.07 -5.15
N LYS A 217 -7.28 -27.75 -6.04
CA LYS A 217 -7.87 -28.58 -7.10
C LYS A 217 -8.64 -29.78 -6.58
N ARG A 218 -8.14 -30.47 -5.54
CA ARG A 218 -8.88 -31.57 -4.92
C ARG A 218 -10.14 -31.10 -4.22
N LEU A 219 -10.12 -29.92 -3.61
CA LEU A 219 -11.29 -29.34 -2.95
C LEU A 219 -12.35 -28.87 -3.96
N GLY A 220 -11.92 -28.50 -5.17
CA GLY A 220 -12.82 -28.09 -6.26
C GLY A 220 -13.17 -26.59 -6.22
N VAL A 221 -12.39 -25.77 -5.51
CA VAL A 221 -12.57 -24.32 -5.49
C VAL A 221 -12.06 -23.71 -6.78
N THR A 222 -12.62 -22.56 -7.15
CA THR A 222 -12.29 -21.87 -8.41
C THR A 222 -11.54 -20.57 -8.19
N THR A 223 -11.75 -19.94 -7.03
CA THR A 223 -11.39 -18.54 -6.79
C THR A 223 -10.85 -18.43 -5.37
N ILE A 224 -9.62 -17.95 -5.24
CA ILE A 224 -8.92 -17.81 -3.98
C ILE A 224 -9.07 -16.36 -3.51
N GLU A 225 -9.69 -16.15 -2.35
CA GLU A 225 -9.83 -14.84 -1.73
C GLU A 225 -8.76 -14.70 -0.64
N LEU A 226 -7.79 -13.83 -0.87
CA LEU A 226 -6.70 -13.59 0.07
C LEU A 226 -7.15 -12.56 1.10
N LEU A 227 -6.97 -12.87 2.39
CA LEU A 227 -6.93 -11.84 3.44
C LEU A 227 -5.92 -10.74 3.08
N PRO A 228 -6.00 -9.53 3.68
CA PRO A 228 -5.26 -8.36 3.24
C PRO A 228 -3.77 -8.60 2.95
N VAL A 229 -3.37 -8.21 1.73
CA VAL A 229 -2.00 -8.35 1.23
C VAL A 229 -1.29 -7.03 1.00
N HIS A 230 -1.98 -5.89 1.12
CA HIS A 230 -1.32 -4.58 1.11
C HIS A 230 -0.39 -4.47 2.32
N ALA A 231 0.79 -3.85 2.16
CA ALA A 231 1.73 -3.69 3.27
C ALA A 231 1.09 -2.93 4.45
N PHE A 232 1.19 -3.51 5.64
CA PHE A 232 0.48 -3.06 6.84
C PHE A 232 1.41 -2.93 8.06
N ASN A 233 0.93 -2.26 9.11
CA ASN A 233 1.68 -2.05 10.35
C ASN A 233 1.36 -3.15 11.38
N ASN A 234 2.36 -3.63 12.12
CA ASN A 234 2.11 -4.18 13.45
C ASN A 234 1.98 -3.02 14.43
N GLU A 235 0.80 -2.76 14.96
CA GLU A 235 0.55 -1.62 15.85
C GLU A 235 1.45 -1.69 17.09
N GLN A 236 1.94 -0.53 17.55
CA GLN A 236 2.84 -0.46 18.71
C GLN A 236 2.26 -1.20 19.93
N ARG A 237 0.96 -1.05 20.18
CA ARG A 237 0.27 -1.75 21.27
C ARG A 237 0.37 -3.26 21.16
N LEU A 238 0.25 -3.84 19.95
CA LEU A 238 0.38 -5.28 19.77
C LEU A 238 1.83 -5.72 20.02
N VAL A 239 2.79 -4.98 19.45
CA VAL A 239 4.22 -5.25 19.63
C VAL A 239 4.60 -5.24 21.12
N GLU A 240 4.13 -4.26 21.89
CA GLU A 240 4.36 -4.15 23.33
C GLU A 240 3.75 -5.30 24.15
N LEU A 241 2.68 -5.91 23.64
CA LEU A 241 2.05 -7.11 24.23
C LEU A 241 2.71 -8.42 23.75
N GLY A 242 3.75 -8.37 22.91
CA GLY A 242 4.34 -9.56 22.29
C GLY A 242 3.41 -10.21 21.25
N LEU A 243 2.48 -9.45 20.70
CA LEU A 243 1.53 -9.84 19.66
C LEU A 243 1.92 -9.22 18.32
N ALA A 244 1.24 -9.63 17.25
CA ALA A 244 1.38 -9.06 15.92
C ALA A 244 0.00 -8.96 15.26
N ASN A 245 -0.15 -8.03 14.31
CA ASN A 245 -1.33 -8.01 13.47
C ASN A 245 -1.23 -9.21 12.51
N TYR A 246 -2.08 -10.21 12.75
CA TYR A 246 -2.08 -11.41 11.93
C TYR A 246 -2.81 -11.16 10.62
N TRP A 247 -4.07 -10.68 10.70
CA TRP A 247 -4.95 -10.57 9.54
C TRP A 247 -4.54 -9.51 8.51
N GLY A 248 -3.95 -8.40 8.94
CA GLY A 248 -3.46 -7.36 8.03
C GLY A 248 -4.45 -6.24 7.69
N TYR A 249 -5.62 -6.18 8.33
CA TYR A 249 -6.60 -5.09 8.18
C TYR A 249 -6.12 -3.79 8.85
N ASN A 250 -4.97 -3.29 8.42
CA ASN A 250 -4.39 -2.04 8.92
C ASN A 250 -3.35 -1.49 7.93
N THR A 251 -3.79 -1.16 6.71
CA THR A 251 -2.90 -0.89 5.57
C THR A 251 -2.14 0.44 5.69
N LEU A 252 -0.88 0.43 5.25
CA LEU A 252 -0.06 1.64 5.01
C LEU A 252 0.07 1.96 3.52
N ALA A 253 0.39 0.97 2.69
CA ALA A 253 0.75 1.19 1.29
C ALA A 253 -0.17 0.39 0.36
N PHE A 254 -1.05 1.10 -0.35
CA PHE A 254 -2.08 0.50 -1.21
C PHE A 254 -1.55 -0.19 -2.47
N PHE A 255 -0.27 -0.03 -2.81
CA PHE A 255 0.34 -0.63 -4.02
C PHE A 255 1.40 -1.69 -3.68
N ALA A 256 1.90 -1.72 -2.45
CA ALA A 256 2.96 -2.65 -2.08
C ALA A 256 2.37 -3.94 -1.51
N PRO A 257 2.76 -5.12 -2.01
CA PRO A 257 2.47 -6.37 -1.30
C PRO A 257 3.21 -6.38 0.05
N GLU A 258 2.62 -7.06 1.04
CA GLU A 258 3.16 -7.16 2.40
C GLU A 258 4.53 -7.86 2.40
N PRO A 259 5.61 -7.17 2.81
CA PRO A 259 6.96 -7.72 2.77
C PRO A 259 7.14 -9.02 3.56
N ARG A 260 6.36 -9.23 4.65
CA ARG A 260 6.40 -10.49 5.44
C ARG A 260 5.94 -11.71 4.67
N TYR A 261 5.20 -11.53 3.57
CA TYR A 261 4.68 -12.62 2.74
C TYR A 261 5.52 -12.84 1.48
N CYS A 262 6.53 -12.01 1.21
CA CYS A 262 7.43 -12.16 0.08
C CYS A 262 8.57 -13.14 0.39
N ALA A 263 8.61 -14.27 -0.32
CA ALA A 263 9.69 -15.24 -0.22
C ALA A 263 11.05 -14.60 -0.55
N GLY A 264 12.02 -14.76 0.35
CA GLY A 264 13.36 -14.19 0.18
C GLY A 264 13.41 -12.65 0.10
N GLY A 265 12.30 -11.97 0.43
CA GLY A 265 12.18 -10.52 0.25
C GLY A 265 11.99 -10.09 -1.20
N ASP A 266 11.69 -11.01 -2.12
CA ASP A 266 11.43 -10.69 -3.53
C ASP A 266 10.08 -9.98 -3.69
N PRO A 267 10.05 -8.69 -4.09
CA PRO A 267 8.79 -7.98 -4.28
C PRO A 267 7.96 -8.52 -5.47
N ASP A 268 8.54 -9.36 -6.33
CA ASP A 268 7.83 -10.07 -7.41
C ASP A 268 7.18 -11.38 -7.00
N ASP A 269 7.37 -11.84 -5.76
CA ASP A 269 6.80 -13.10 -5.27
C ASP A 269 5.27 -13.16 -5.45
N PHE A 270 4.58 -12.03 -5.32
CA PHE A 270 3.14 -11.93 -5.60
C PHE A 270 2.79 -12.21 -7.07
N ARG A 271 3.52 -11.60 -8.03
CA ARG A 271 3.25 -11.80 -9.47
C ARG A 271 3.52 -13.26 -9.87
N HIS A 272 4.57 -13.86 -9.31
CA HIS A 272 4.85 -15.30 -9.48
C HIS A 272 3.71 -16.18 -8.95
N MET A 273 3.15 -15.85 -7.78
CA MET A 273 2.01 -16.57 -7.22
C MET A 273 0.78 -16.48 -8.14
N VAL A 274 0.39 -15.27 -8.55
CA VAL A 274 -0.77 -15.07 -9.43
C VAL A 274 -0.61 -15.86 -10.73
N LYS A 275 0.54 -15.74 -11.40
CA LYS A 275 0.85 -16.47 -12.63
C LYS A 275 0.71 -17.98 -12.47
N ARG A 276 1.20 -18.55 -11.36
CA ARG A 276 1.07 -19.99 -11.07
C ARG A 276 -0.36 -20.42 -10.77
N LEU A 277 -1.14 -19.60 -10.05
CA LEU A 277 -2.55 -19.87 -9.79
C LEU A 277 -3.39 -19.79 -11.07
N HIS A 278 -3.13 -18.80 -11.93
CA HIS A 278 -3.78 -18.66 -13.24
C HIS A 278 -3.45 -19.83 -14.18
N ALA A 279 -2.19 -20.28 -14.22
CA ALA A 279 -1.81 -21.46 -14.99
C ALA A 279 -2.54 -22.73 -14.50
N ALA A 280 -2.92 -22.77 -13.22
CA ALA A 280 -3.78 -23.81 -12.68
C ALA A 280 -5.27 -23.54 -12.93
N GLY A 281 -5.70 -22.39 -13.47
CA GLY A 281 -7.09 -22.02 -13.64
C GLY A 281 -7.79 -21.70 -12.31
N LEU A 282 -7.09 -21.00 -11.41
CA LEU A 282 -7.62 -20.48 -10.16
C LEU A 282 -7.54 -18.95 -10.20
N GLU A 283 -8.66 -18.29 -9.95
CA GLU A 283 -8.70 -16.82 -9.85
C GLU A 283 -8.14 -16.32 -8.52
N VAL A 284 -7.69 -15.07 -8.51
CA VAL A 284 -7.18 -14.39 -7.31
C VAL A 284 -8.00 -13.14 -7.01
N ILE A 285 -8.65 -13.14 -5.85
CA ILE A 285 -9.39 -12.01 -5.29
C ILE A 285 -8.62 -11.47 -4.09
N LEU A 286 -8.51 -10.15 -4.00
CA LEU A 286 -7.90 -9.49 -2.85
C LEU A 286 -8.94 -8.92 -1.91
N ASP A 287 -8.82 -9.25 -0.63
CA ASP A 287 -9.45 -8.47 0.42
C ASP A 287 -8.70 -7.13 0.57
N VAL A 288 -9.40 -6.02 0.34
CA VAL A 288 -8.84 -4.68 0.26
C VAL A 288 -9.44 -3.75 1.30
N VAL A 289 -8.54 -3.06 2.00
CA VAL A 289 -8.86 -2.04 3.00
C VAL A 289 -8.51 -0.68 2.45
N TYR A 290 -9.51 0.01 1.89
CA TYR A 290 -9.40 1.41 1.46
C TYR A 290 -10.14 2.38 2.40
N ASN A 291 -10.89 1.86 3.37
CA ASN A 291 -11.75 2.65 4.23
C ASN A 291 -10.99 3.36 5.37
N HIS A 292 -9.86 2.80 5.83
CA HIS A 292 -8.98 3.37 6.86
C HIS A 292 -7.51 3.05 6.59
N THR A 293 -6.62 3.62 7.40
CA THR A 293 -5.17 3.34 7.37
C THR A 293 -4.61 3.03 8.76
N CYS A 294 -3.38 2.51 8.81
CA CYS A 294 -2.65 2.30 10.05
C CYS A 294 -2.17 3.53 10.80
N GLU A 295 -2.41 4.72 10.24
CA GLU A 295 -2.09 5.96 10.94
C GLU A 295 -3.11 6.30 12.03
N GLY A 296 -4.25 5.59 12.10
CA GLY A 296 -5.27 5.76 13.14
C GLY A 296 -5.72 7.21 13.31
N ASN A 297 -6.13 7.55 14.53
CA ASN A 297 -6.62 8.88 14.88
C ASN A 297 -5.49 9.91 15.10
N HIS A 298 -5.83 11.06 15.70
CA HIS A 298 -4.89 12.11 16.09
C HIS A 298 -3.70 11.64 16.97
N LEU A 299 -3.88 10.57 17.76
CA LEU A 299 -2.85 9.94 18.59
C LEU A 299 -2.19 8.72 17.91
N GLY A 300 -2.50 8.47 16.65
CA GLY A 300 -1.82 7.45 15.86
C GLY A 300 -0.53 7.97 15.22
N PRO A 301 0.23 7.09 14.55
CA PRO A 301 1.54 7.43 14.00
C PRO A 301 1.45 8.38 12.79
N THR A 302 2.61 8.89 12.36
CA THR A 302 2.82 9.72 11.17
C THR A 302 3.83 9.02 10.27
N LEU A 303 3.32 8.26 9.29
CA LEU A 303 4.05 7.32 8.45
C LEU A 303 3.94 7.64 6.96
N SER A 304 2.83 8.21 6.51
CA SER A 304 2.57 8.54 5.11
C SER A 304 1.56 9.69 5.01
N PHE A 305 0.29 9.38 4.76
CA PHE A 305 -0.79 10.32 4.43
C PHE A 305 -0.92 11.49 5.40
N LYS A 306 -0.85 11.24 6.71
CA LYS A 306 -1.00 12.24 7.78
C LYS A 306 0.09 13.31 7.70
N GLY A 307 1.32 12.90 7.37
CA GLY A 307 2.44 13.82 7.23
C GLY A 307 2.49 14.53 5.87
N LEU A 308 1.87 13.94 4.84
CA LEU A 308 1.81 14.47 3.47
C LEU A 308 0.74 15.55 3.31
N ASP A 309 -0.51 15.21 3.61
CA ASP A 309 -1.68 16.10 3.46
C ASP A 309 -2.90 15.55 4.21
N HIS A 310 -2.89 15.67 5.54
CA HIS A 310 -3.90 15.09 6.41
C HIS A 310 -5.36 15.41 6.01
N PRO A 311 -5.74 16.68 5.70
CA PRO A 311 -7.12 17.01 5.29
C PRO A 311 -7.51 16.48 3.90
N ALA A 312 -6.57 16.22 3.00
CA ALA A 312 -6.88 15.65 1.69
C ALA A 312 -7.15 14.13 1.78
N TYR A 313 -6.39 13.42 2.63
CA TYR A 313 -6.46 11.96 2.72
C TYR A 313 -7.48 11.44 3.74
N TYR A 314 -7.78 12.20 4.80
CA TYR A 314 -8.68 11.77 5.87
C TYR A 314 -9.90 12.66 6.01
N ARG A 315 -11.03 12.03 6.35
CA ARG A 315 -12.25 12.73 6.73
C ARG A 315 -12.04 13.36 8.10
N LEU A 316 -12.00 14.68 8.16
CA LEU A 316 -11.95 15.41 9.41
C LEU A 316 -13.33 15.52 10.05
N ALA A 317 -13.37 15.53 11.38
CA ALA A 317 -14.57 15.84 12.12
C ALA A 317 -14.91 17.34 12.04
N GLU A 318 -16.01 17.77 12.67
CA GLU A 318 -16.37 19.20 12.77
C GLU A 318 -15.24 20.02 13.43
N ASP A 319 -14.60 19.45 14.45
CA ASP A 319 -13.30 19.91 14.93
C ASP A 319 -12.19 19.25 14.08
N PRO A 320 -11.48 20.01 13.22
CA PRO A 320 -10.55 19.47 12.25
C PRO A 320 -9.29 18.88 12.87
N ARG A 321 -9.09 19.03 14.19
CA ARG A 321 -8.06 18.29 14.92
C ARG A 321 -8.30 16.79 14.86
N TYR A 322 -9.54 16.35 14.81
CA TYR A 322 -9.95 14.95 14.90
C TYR A 322 -10.41 14.41 13.54
N CYS A 323 -10.37 13.08 13.39
CA CYS A 323 -10.95 12.40 12.24
C CYS A 323 -12.38 11.96 12.55
N ALA A 324 -13.25 12.03 11.55
CA ALA A 324 -14.48 11.26 11.56
C ALA A 324 -14.12 9.76 11.41
N ASP A 325 -14.75 8.92 12.21
CA ASP A 325 -14.45 7.49 12.27
C ASP A 325 -15.73 6.66 12.15
N VAL A 326 -15.93 6.08 10.97
CA VAL A 326 -17.02 5.13 10.68
C VAL A 326 -16.50 3.70 10.52
N THR A 327 -15.20 3.48 10.75
CA THR A 327 -14.52 2.19 10.57
C THR A 327 -14.19 1.53 11.91
N GLY A 328 -14.08 2.33 12.98
CA GLY A 328 -13.72 1.90 14.32
C GLY A 328 -12.22 1.78 14.55
N THR A 329 -11.41 2.27 13.62
CA THR A 329 -9.94 2.12 13.65
C THR A 329 -9.21 3.46 13.89
N GLY A 330 -9.97 4.54 14.12
CA GLY A 330 -9.48 5.86 14.47
C GLY A 330 -9.49 6.86 13.31
N ASN A 331 -9.63 6.42 12.08
CA ASN A 331 -9.79 7.32 10.93
C ASN A 331 -10.71 6.72 9.85
N THR A 332 -11.11 7.59 8.91
CA THR A 332 -11.75 7.18 7.66
C THR A 332 -11.07 7.93 6.51
N VAL A 333 -10.67 7.19 5.48
CA VAL A 333 -10.09 7.75 4.24
C VAL A 333 -11.15 8.54 3.48
N ASP A 334 -10.80 9.72 2.97
CA ASP A 334 -11.73 10.58 2.25
C ASP A 334 -11.76 10.30 0.74
N ALA A 335 -12.47 9.25 0.34
CA ALA A 335 -12.69 8.94 -1.09
C ALA A 335 -13.60 9.96 -1.81
N SER A 336 -14.10 11.01 -1.14
CA SER A 336 -14.78 12.13 -1.81
C SER A 336 -13.80 13.20 -2.31
N HIS A 337 -12.58 13.23 -1.75
CA HIS A 337 -11.53 14.12 -2.21
C HIS A 337 -10.89 13.60 -3.51
N PRO A 338 -10.78 14.41 -4.59
CA PRO A 338 -10.32 13.92 -5.89
C PRO A 338 -8.94 13.26 -5.91
N ALA A 339 -7.99 13.75 -5.11
CA ALA A 339 -6.65 13.16 -5.05
C ALA A 339 -6.64 11.79 -4.36
N THR A 340 -7.44 11.63 -3.31
CA THR A 340 -7.58 10.38 -2.55
C THR A 340 -8.39 9.35 -3.31
N LEU A 341 -9.45 9.79 -3.99
CA LEU A 341 -10.17 8.96 -4.95
C LEU A 341 -9.23 8.46 -6.06
N ARG A 342 -8.38 9.33 -6.62
CA ARG A 342 -7.40 8.94 -7.63
C ARG A 342 -6.43 7.88 -7.10
N LEU A 343 -5.90 8.06 -5.89
CA LEU A 343 -5.05 7.07 -5.23
C LEU A 343 -5.72 5.69 -5.16
N ILE A 344 -6.96 5.63 -4.68
CA ILE A 344 -7.72 4.37 -4.58
C ILE A 344 -7.94 3.76 -5.97
N MET A 345 -8.38 4.56 -6.94
CA MET A 345 -8.66 4.10 -8.30
C MET A 345 -7.41 3.64 -9.04
N ASP A 346 -6.28 4.34 -8.87
CA ASP A 346 -4.98 3.95 -9.41
C ASP A 346 -4.48 2.65 -8.78
N SER A 347 -4.68 2.47 -7.47
CA SER A 347 -4.33 1.23 -6.77
C SER A 347 -5.14 0.05 -7.30
N LEU A 348 -6.47 0.21 -7.43
CA LEU A 348 -7.33 -0.83 -8.00
C LEU A 348 -6.89 -1.19 -9.43
N ARG A 349 -6.62 -0.20 -10.29
CA ARG A 349 -6.12 -0.45 -11.65
C ARG A 349 -4.75 -1.12 -11.64
N TYR A 350 -3.83 -0.69 -10.78
CA TYR A 350 -2.52 -1.31 -10.62
C TYR A 350 -2.63 -2.80 -10.28
N TRP A 351 -3.48 -3.17 -9.31
CA TRP A 351 -3.66 -4.56 -8.93
C TRP A 351 -4.27 -5.40 -10.07
N VAL A 352 -5.17 -4.82 -10.87
CA VAL A 352 -5.73 -5.50 -12.05
C VAL A 352 -4.70 -5.58 -13.18
N GLU A 353 -4.19 -4.46 -13.67
CA GLU A 353 -3.39 -4.40 -14.90
C GLU A 353 -1.94 -4.87 -14.70
N GLU A 354 -1.30 -4.51 -13.59
CA GLU A 354 0.11 -4.84 -13.36
C GLU A 354 0.29 -6.11 -12.52
N MET A 355 -0.67 -6.45 -11.65
CA MET A 355 -0.59 -7.61 -10.74
C MET A 355 -1.56 -8.74 -11.11
N HIS A 356 -2.36 -8.55 -12.16
CA HIS A 356 -3.29 -9.53 -12.73
C HIS A 356 -4.39 -10.05 -11.79
N VAL A 357 -4.72 -9.30 -10.73
CA VAL A 357 -5.82 -9.64 -9.81
C VAL A 357 -7.16 -9.67 -10.53
N ASP A 358 -8.00 -10.68 -10.24
CA ASP A 358 -9.29 -10.95 -10.90
C ASP A 358 -10.49 -10.23 -10.25
N GLY A 359 -10.25 -9.55 -9.14
CA GLY A 359 -11.28 -8.81 -8.41
C GLY A 359 -10.92 -8.54 -6.96
N PHE A 360 -11.88 -7.94 -6.26
CA PHE A 360 -11.67 -7.39 -4.93
C PHE A 360 -12.86 -7.68 -4.03
N ARG A 361 -12.59 -8.01 -2.77
CA ARG A 361 -13.53 -7.95 -1.66
C ARG A 361 -13.20 -6.73 -0.82
N PHE A 362 -14.13 -5.78 -0.73
CA PHE A 362 -13.94 -4.52 -0.03
C PHE A 362 -14.39 -4.65 1.42
N ASP A 363 -13.43 -4.52 2.33
CA ASP A 363 -13.67 -4.38 3.76
C ASP A 363 -14.43 -3.09 4.07
N LEU A 364 -15.42 -3.19 4.98
CA LEU A 364 -16.28 -2.08 5.41
C LEU A 364 -16.69 -1.16 4.26
N ALA A 365 -17.16 -1.76 3.15
CA ALA A 365 -17.27 -1.07 1.86
C ALA A 365 -18.07 0.24 1.89
N PRO A 366 -19.15 0.40 2.71
CA PRO A 366 -19.85 1.67 2.83
C PRO A 366 -18.97 2.85 3.23
N ALA A 367 -17.96 2.63 4.08
CA ALA A 367 -17.09 3.71 4.56
C ALA A 367 -16.29 4.36 3.41
N THR A 368 -15.82 3.56 2.45
CA THR A 368 -15.17 4.04 1.22
C THR A 368 -16.18 4.74 0.29
N ALA A 369 -17.45 4.35 0.34
CA ALA A 369 -18.52 4.89 -0.49
C ALA A 369 -19.27 6.07 0.16
N ARG A 370 -18.77 6.62 1.27
CA ARG A 370 -19.35 7.85 1.85
C ARG A 370 -19.09 9.05 0.94
N ASP A 371 -20.04 9.97 0.85
CA ASP A 371 -19.96 11.18 0.04
C ASP A 371 -19.25 12.33 0.79
N ARG A 372 -19.31 13.57 0.28
CA ARG A 372 -18.65 14.71 0.92
C ARG A 372 -19.21 15.06 2.31
N ILE A 373 -20.50 14.83 2.57
CA ILE A 373 -21.11 15.11 3.88
C ILE A 373 -21.02 13.92 4.84
N GLY A 374 -20.50 12.78 4.36
CA GLY A 374 -20.22 11.61 5.17
C GLY A 374 -21.34 10.57 5.16
N ASP A 375 -22.34 10.70 4.28
CA ASP A 375 -23.41 9.72 4.13
C ASP A 375 -23.07 8.70 3.04
N PHE A 376 -23.57 7.47 3.17
CA PHE A 376 -23.50 6.50 2.08
C PHE A 376 -24.42 6.93 0.93
N ASP A 377 -23.87 6.99 -0.28
CA ASP A 377 -24.64 7.23 -1.50
C ASP A 377 -24.24 6.20 -2.56
N HIS A 378 -25.25 5.56 -3.16
CA HIS A 378 -25.08 4.65 -4.29
C HIS A 378 -24.48 5.33 -5.54
N ARG A 379 -24.47 6.67 -5.60
CA ARG A 379 -23.79 7.50 -6.59
C ARG A 379 -22.61 8.28 -6.03
N SER A 380 -22.04 7.84 -4.90
CA SER A 380 -20.84 8.46 -4.35
C SER A 380 -19.73 8.56 -5.41
N PRO A 381 -18.79 9.52 -5.26
CA PRO A 381 -17.68 9.68 -6.21
C PRO A 381 -16.93 8.38 -6.47
N PHE A 382 -16.70 7.59 -5.43
CA PHE A 382 -16.06 6.28 -5.53
C PHE A 382 -16.87 5.28 -6.36
N LEU A 383 -18.12 5.00 -6.00
CA LEU A 383 -18.94 4.02 -6.72
C LEU A 383 -19.18 4.43 -8.18
N SER A 384 -19.38 5.73 -8.42
CA SER A 384 -19.52 6.27 -9.79
C SER A 384 -18.24 6.10 -10.60
N ALA A 385 -17.07 6.35 -10.00
CA ALA A 385 -15.77 6.18 -10.66
C ALA A 385 -15.49 4.70 -11.00
N VAL A 386 -15.78 3.78 -10.08
CA VAL A 386 -15.65 2.33 -10.32
C VAL A 386 -16.59 1.86 -11.42
N ALA A 387 -17.86 2.27 -11.40
CA ALA A 387 -18.87 1.82 -12.35
C ALA A 387 -18.56 2.21 -13.81
N GLN A 388 -17.95 3.38 -14.03
CA GLN A 388 -17.58 3.85 -15.37
C GLN A 388 -16.19 3.37 -15.84
N ASP A 389 -15.35 2.89 -14.92
CA ASP A 389 -13.96 2.58 -15.24
C ASP A 389 -13.85 1.36 -16.19
N PRO A 390 -13.14 1.49 -17.33
CA PRO A 390 -13.09 0.45 -18.34
C PRO A 390 -12.34 -0.81 -17.88
N VAL A 391 -11.44 -0.69 -16.91
CA VAL A 391 -10.67 -1.79 -16.32
C VAL A 391 -11.49 -2.44 -15.21
N LEU A 392 -11.97 -1.66 -14.25
CA LEU A 392 -12.58 -2.20 -13.03
C LEU A 392 -13.95 -2.83 -13.27
N ARG A 393 -14.68 -2.42 -14.31
CA ARG A 393 -15.94 -3.08 -14.70
C ARG A 393 -15.77 -4.53 -15.20
N THR A 394 -14.53 -4.98 -15.44
CA THR A 394 -14.23 -6.31 -15.99
C THR A 394 -13.87 -7.35 -14.93
N VAL A 395 -13.73 -6.93 -13.67
CA VAL A 395 -13.32 -7.80 -12.55
C VAL A 395 -14.46 -8.03 -11.57
N LYS A 396 -14.30 -9.01 -10.67
CA LYS A 396 -15.29 -9.27 -9.62
C LYS A 396 -15.19 -8.20 -8.53
N LEU A 397 -16.32 -7.63 -8.13
CA LEU A 397 -16.40 -6.67 -7.03
C LEU A 397 -17.34 -7.23 -5.95
N ILE A 398 -16.81 -7.42 -4.75
CA ILE A 398 -17.53 -7.94 -3.59
C ILE A 398 -17.47 -6.89 -2.49
N ALA A 399 -18.59 -6.60 -1.84
CA ALA A 399 -18.64 -5.69 -0.70
C ALA A 399 -18.91 -6.46 0.59
N GLU A 400 -18.24 -6.06 1.69
CA GLU A 400 -18.84 -6.13 3.02
C GLU A 400 -19.83 -4.97 3.16
N PRO A 401 -21.16 -5.22 3.07
CA PRO A 401 -22.13 -4.15 2.87
C PRO A 401 -22.55 -3.49 4.20
N TRP A 402 -21.60 -3.29 5.10
CA TRP A 402 -21.80 -2.53 6.34
C TRP A 402 -20.52 -1.82 6.79
N ASP A 403 -20.69 -0.69 7.47
CA ASP A 403 -19.67 -0.10 8.34
C ASP A 403 -20.26 0.18 9.74
N ILE A 404 -19.47 0.69 10.68
CA ILE A 404 -19.95 0.95 12.06
C ILE A 404 -20.58 2.33 12.23
N GLY A 405 -20.52 3.17 11.21
CA GLY A 405 -21.04 4.53 11.23
C GLY A 405 -22.56 4.59 11.18
N MET A 406 -23.10 5.79 11.40
CA MET A 406 -24.54 6.02 11.22
C MET A 406 -24.93 5.71 9.77
N ASN A 407 -26.06 5.02 9.61
CA ASN A 407 -26.53 4.49 8.32
C ASN A 407 -25.52 3.57 7.62
N GLY A 408 -24.66 2.90 8.39
CA GLY A 408 -23.63 2.01 7.86
C GLY A 408 -24.15 0.70 7.26
N TYR A 409 -25.32 0.19 7.70
CA TYR A 409 -25.86 -1.09 7.22
C TYR A 409 -26.52 -0.95 5.85
N GLN A 410 -25.85 -1.43 4.80
CA GLN A 410 -26.21 -1.26 3.39
C GLN A 410 -26.41 -2.60 2.65
N VAL A 411 -26.88 -3.63 3.34
CA VAL A 411 -27.22 -4.92 2.71
C VAL A 411 -28.31 -4.70 1.65
N GLY A 412 -27.99 -5.03 0.40
CA GLY A 412 -28.79 -4.78 -0.80
C GLY A 412 -28.71 -3.35 -1.32
N GLY A 413 -27.83 -2.52 -0.76
CA GLY A 413 -27.67 -1.10 -1.08
C GLY A 413 -26.57 -0.82 -2.11
N PHE A 414 -25.72 -1.80 -2.45
CA PHE A 414 -24.67 -1.61 -3.44
C PHE A 414 -25.22 -1.61 -4.88
N PRO A 415 -24.58 -0.87 -5.81
CA PRO A 415 -25.06 -0.78 -7.18
C PRO A 415 -24.89 -2.10 -7.95
N VAL A 416 -25.60 -2.20 -9.08
CA VAL A 416 -25.47 -3.34 -10.00
C VAL A 416 -24.01 -3.54 -10.41
N GLY A 417 -23.57 -4.80 -10.47
CA GLY A 417 -22.18 -5.19 -10.76
C GLY A 417 -21.40 -5.58 -9.51
N TRP A 418 -21.92 -5.27 -8.32
CA TRP A 418 -21.36 -5.71 -7.05
C TRP A 418 -22.07 -6.95 -6.53
N ALA A 419 -21.30 -7.89 -5.99
CA ALA A 419 -21.79 -8.91 -5.07
C ALA A 419 -21.61 -8.43 -3.63
N GLU A 420 -22.35 -9.03 -2.70
CA GLU A 420 -22.30 -8.63 -1.29
C GLU A 420 -22.15 -9.87 -0.40
N TRP A 421 -21.34 -9.75 0.66
CA TRP A 421 -21.38 -10.70 1.76
C TRP A 421 -22.75 -10.68 2.43
N ASN A 422 -23.48 -11.80 2.32
CA ASN A 422 -24.81 -11.91 2.90
C ASN A 422 -24.75 -12.28 4.39
N GLY A 423 -24.55 -11.26 5.22
CA GLY A 423 -24.53 -11.42 6.69
C GLY A 423 -25.86 -11.88 7.31
N ARG A 424 -26.98 -11.92 6.56
CA ARG A 424 -28.26 -12.48 7.03
C ARG A 424 -28.38 -13.98 6.78
N TYR A 425 -27.67 -14.49 5.77
CA TYR A 425 -27.64 -15.92 5.46
C TYR A 425 -26.79 -16.69 6.46
N ARG A 426 -25.64 -16.13 6.83
CA ARG A 426 -24.81 -16.63 7.94
C ARG A 426 -25.58 -16.55 9.26
#